data_AF-G2J7U1-F1
#
_entry.id   AF-G2J7U1-F1
#
_cell.length_a   1.000
_cell.length_b   1.000
_cell.length_c   1.000
_cell.angle_alpha   90.00
_cell.angle_beta   90.00
_cell.angle_gamma   90.00
#
_symmetry.space_group_name_H-M   'P 1'
#
loop_
_entity.id
_entity.type
_entity.pdbx_description
1 polymer ?
#
loop_
_entity_poly.entity_id
_entity_poly.type
_entity_poly.pdbx_seq_one_letter_code
_entity_poly.pdbx_strand_id
1 'polypeptide(L)' 'MMHSGKLRRLVASLSCMCCGMGIKASDAALMALCVRCHAELDQGQTMTKEERRAAQYEWMAKTWVMLAEQGKIAV' A
#
# COMPACT_ATOMS: atom_id res chain seq x y z
N MET A 1 3.09 4.92 16.35
CA MET A 1 3.04 4.29 15.02
C MET A 1 4.47 4.26 14.48
N MET A 2 4.90 3.15 13.85
CA MET A 2 6.27 2.99 13.36
C MET A 2 6.39 3.56 11.95
N HIS A 3 7.23 4.59 11.81
CA HIS A 3 7.52 5.25 10.54
C HIS A 3 9.01 5.10 10.27
N SER A 4 9.37 4.05 9.53
CA SER A 4 10.76 3.72 9.25
C SER A 4 11.34 4.62 8.15
N GLY A 5 10.51 5.26 7.31
CA GLY A 5 10.92 6.04 6.16
C GLY A 5 11.56 5.21 5.04
N LYS A 6 12.31 4.16 5.39
CA LYS A 6 12.87 3.15 4.50
C LYS A 6 11.77 2.47 3.70
N LEU A 7 10.74 1.95 4.38
CA LEU A 7 9.68 1.21 3.71
C LEU A 7 8.85 2.11 2.79
N ARG A 8 8.60 3.35 3.20
CA ARG A 8 7.99 4.37 2.34
C ARG A 8 8.77 4.60 1.04
N ARG A 9 10.10 4.71 1.11
CA ARG A 9 10.96 4.83 -0.08
C ARG A 9 10.91 3.57 -0.95
N LEU A 10 10.88 2.39 -0.34
CA LEU A 10 10.81 1.12 -1.09
C LEU A 10 9.47 0.99 -1.82
N VAL A 11 8.35 1.28 -1.17
CA VAL A 11 7.02 1.25 -1.82
C VAL A 11 6.93 2.30 -2.93
N ALA A 12 7.47 3.49 -2.71
CA ALA A 12 7.56 4.54 -3.73
C ALA A 12 8.48 4.21 -4.91
N SER A 13 9.22 3.09 -4.86
CA SER A 13 10.07 2.64 -5.97
C SER A 13 9.40 1.57 -6.85
N LEU A 14 8.18 1.15 -6.53
CA LEU A 14 7.39 0.20 -7.32
C LEU A 14 6.70 0.92 -8.48
N SER A 15 6.42 0.24 -9.60
CA SER A 15 5.87 0.89 -10.82
C SER A 15 4.44 1.43 -10.69
N CYS A 16 3.72 1.07 -9.62
CA CYS A 16 2.33 1.41 -9.37
C CYS A 16 2.26 2.49 -8.26
N MET A 17 2.53 3.76 -8.60
CA MET A 17 2.88 4.79 -7.62
C MET A 17 1.76 5.79 -7.31
N CYS A 18 0.91 5.42 -6.37
CA CYS A 18 0.23 6.32 -5.47
C CYS A 18 0.32 5.69 -4.08
N CYS A 19 1.25 6.20 -3.28
CA CYS A 19 1.34 5.91 -1.86
C CYS A 19 0.85 7.15 -1.12
N GLY A 20 -0.31 7.05 -0.47
CA GLY A 20 -0.83 8.12 0.38
C GLY A 20 0.24 8.62 1.35
N MET A 21 0.56 9.91 1.31
CA MET A 21 1.66 10.48 2.11
C MET A 21 1.28 10.76 3.57
N GLY A 22 0.05 10.44 3.97
CA GLY A 22 -0.44 10.70 5.31
C GLY A 22 0.41 10.05 6.41
N ILE A 23 0.64 10.79 7.50
CA ILE A 23 1.38 10.31 8.68
C ILE A 23 0.51 9.37 9.55
N LYS A 24 -0.81 9.32 9.28
CA LYS A 24 -1.78 8.62 10.13
C LYS A 24 -1.71 7.08 10.06
N ALA A 25 -0.94 6.51 9.14
CA ALA A 25 -0.81 5.07 8.94
C ALA A 25 0.66 4.61 9.09
N SER A 26 0.84 3.39 9.58
CA SER A 26 2.16 2.73 9.61
C SER A 26 2.73 2.64 8.20
N ASP A 27 4.04 2.83 8.03
CA ASP A 27 4.68 2.63 6.72
C ASP A 27 4.55 1.17 6.24
N ALA A 28 4.33 0.22 7.15
CA ALA A 28 4.06 -1.19 6.86
C ALA A 28 2.71 -1.45 6.18
N ALA A 29 1.79 -0.49 6.28
CA ALA A 29 0.47 -0.54 5.67
C ALA A 29 0.39 0.22 4.34
N LEU A 30 1.53 0.67 3.81
CA LEU A 30 1.57 1.31 2.49
C LEU A 30 1.31 0.27 1.39
N MET A 31 0.57 0.69 0.38
CA MET A 31 0.20 -0.12 -0.77
C MET A 31 0.70 0.55 -2.04
N ALA A 32 1.25 -0.22 -2.97
CA ALA A 32 1.63 0.26 -4.30
C ALA A 32 0.44 0.15 -5.27
N LEU A 33 -0.35 1.23 -5.34
CA LEU A 33 -1.56 1.32 -6.17
C LEU A 33 -1.41 2.42 -7.22
N CYS A 34 -2.09 2.30 -8.36
CA CYS A 34 -2.12 3.39 -9.34
C CYS A 34 -3.12 4.46 -8.89
N VAL A 35 -3.07 5.65 -9.50
CA VAL A 35 -3.98 6.76 -9.17
C VAL A 35 -5.45 6.33 -9.16
N ARG A 36 -5.86 5.52 -10.16
CA ARG A 36 -7.24 5.03 -10.28
C ARG A 36 -7.63 4.11 -9.12
N CYS A 37 -6.83 3.07 -8.86
CA CYS A 37 -7.10 2.11 -7.79
C CYS A 37 -7.01 2.76 -6.40
N HIS A 38 -6.10 3.71 -6.23
CA HIS A 38 -5.98 4.49 -4.99
C HIS A 38 -7.22 5.36 -4.77
N ALA A 39 -7.69 6.07 -5.80
CA ALA A 39 -8.91 6.88 -5.71
C ALA A 39 -10.15 6.03 -5.42
N GLU A 40 -10.27 4.86 -6.05
CA GLU A 40 -11.37 3.92 -5.81
C GLU A 40 -11.39 3.41 -4.36
N LEU A 41 -10.24 3.05 -3.79
CA LEU A 41 -10.15 2.59 -2.40
C LEU A 41 -10.39 3.71 -1.38
N ASP A 42 -9.87 4.92 -1.62
CA ASP A 42 -10.04 6.06 -0.70
C ASP A 42 -11.47 6.57 -0.67
N GLN A 43 -12.06 6.78 -1.84
CA GLN A 43 -13.42 7.32 -1.97
C GLN A 43 -14.47 6.23 -1.70
N GLY A 44 -14.15 4.98 -2.08
CA GLY A 44 -14.92 3.79 -1.75
C GLY A 44 -16.37 3.86 -2.22
N GLN A 45 -16.60 4.47 -3.38
CA GLN A 45 -17.93 4.66 -3.97
C GLN A 45 -18.56 3.34 -4.45
N THR A 46 -17.74 2.31 -4.69
CA THR A 46 -18.13 1.02 -5.28
C THR A 46 -18.03 -0.16 -4.32
N MET A 47 -17.56 0.04 -3.09
CA MET A 47 -17.27 -1.04 -2.13
C MET A 47 -17.96 -0.82 -0.80
N THR A 48 -18.52 -1.89 -0.23
CA THR A 48 -18.88 -1.95 1.19
C THR A 48 -17.64 -1.75 2.07
N LYS A 49 -17.87 -1.47 3.36
CA LYS A 49 -16.79 -1.27 4.32
C LYS A 49 -15.92 -2.53 4.46
N GLU A 50 -16.56 -3.69 4.45
CA GLU A 50 -15.95 -5.00 4.58
C GLU A 50 -15.10 -5.34 3.35
N GLU A 51 -15.65 -5.15 2.14
CA GLU A 51 -14.92 -5.37 0.87
C GLU A 51 -13.71 -4.45 0.76
N ARG A 52 -13.87 -3.17 1.12
CA ARG A 52 -12.77 -2.20 1.10
C ARG A 52 -11.65 -2.64 2.04
N ARG A 53 -12.01 -3.15 3.23
CA ARG A 53 -11.03 -3.63 4.20
C ARG A 53 -10.32 -4.89 3.72
N ALA A 54 -11.05 -5.83 3.11
CA ALA A 54 -10.46 -7.02 2.50
C ALA A 54 -9.47 -6.64 1.38
N ALA A 55 -9.85 -5.72 0.50
CA ALA A 55 -8.99 -5.21 -0.56
C ALA A 55 -7.74 -4.53 0.00
N GLN A 56 -7.85 -3.71 1.05
CA GLN A 56 -6.68 -3.12 1.71
C GLN A 56 -5.69 -4.19 2.18
N TYR A 57 -6.16 -5.27 2.83
CA TYR A 57 -5.30 -6.36 3.25
C TYR A 57 -4.64 -7.09 2.07
N GLU A 58 -5.40 -7.34 1.01
CA GLU A 58 -4.89 -7.96 -0.21
C GLU A 58 -3.78 -7.11 -0.86
N TRP A 59 -4.00 -5.81 -1.02
CA TRP A 59 -3.04 -4.90 -1.63
C TRP A 59 -1.80 -4.66 -0.77
N MET A 60 -1.95 -4.64 0.56
CA MET A 60 -0.81 -4.66 1.47
C MET A 60 0.03 -5.93 1.24
N ALA A 61 -0.60 -7.11 1.27
CA ALA A 61 0.10 -8.38 1.06
C ALA A 61 0.82 -8.43 -0.30
N LYS A 62 0.15 -8.03 -1.39
CA LYS A 62 0.75 -7.93 -2.73
C LYS A 62 1.96 -6.98 -2.75
N THR A 63 1.89 -5.86 -2.03
CA THR A 63 3.00 -4.91 -1.93
C THR A 63 4.20 -5.55 -1.21
N TRP A 64 3.96 -6.28 -0.13
CA TRP A 64 5.00 -7.03 0.58
C TRP A 64 5.63 -8.13 -0.30
N VAL A 65 4.81 -8.90 -1.02
CA VAL A 65 5.30 -9.93 -1.96
C VAL A 65 6.18 -9.30 -3.04
N MET A 66 5.74 -8.20 -3.67
CA MET A 66 6.55 -7.50 -4.68
C MET A 66 7.89 -7.01 -4.11
N LEU A 67 7.90 -6.48 -2.89
CA LEU A 67 9.15 -6.05 -2.25
C LEU A 67 10.08 -7.23 -1.93
N ALA A 68 9.51 -8.35 -1.49
CA ALA A 68 10.24 -9.58 -1.19
C ALA A 68 10.87 -10.19 -2.46
N GLU A 69 10.08 -10.34 -3.52
CA GLU A 69 10.53 -10.87 -4.82
C GLU A 69 11.61 -9.99 -5.46
N GLN A 70 11.56 -8.67 -5.22
CA GLN A 70 12.61 -7.74 -5.65
C GLN A 70 13.85 -7.71 -4.73
N GLY A 71 13.88 -8.51 -3.65
CA GLY A 71 14.97 -8.54 -2.68
C GLY A 71 15.11 -7.24 -1.86
N LYS A 72 14.08 -6.39 -1.83
CA LYS A 72 14.10 -5.10 -1.13
C LYS A 72 13.85 -5.23 0.38
N ILE A 73 13.30 -6.36 0.81
CA ILE A 73 13.05 -6.74 2.19
C ILE A 73 13.53 -8.18 2.42
N ALA A 74 13.89 -8.49 3.66
CA ALA A 74 14.16 -9.88 4.07
C ALA A 74 12.84 -10.60 4.35
N VAL A 75 12.76 -11.87 3.94
CA VAL A 75 11.65 -12.80 4.20
C VAL A 75 12.11 -13.87 5.17
#